data_AF-A0A542Y5L0-F1
#
_entry.id   AF-A0A542Y5L0-F1
#
_cell.length_a   1.000
_cell.length_b   1.000
_cell.length_c   1.000
_cell.angle_alpha   90.00
_cell.angle_beta   90.00
_cell.angle_gamma   90.00
#
_symmetry.space_group_name_H-M   'P 1'
#
loop_
_entity.id
_entity.type
_entity.pdbx_description
1 polymer ?
#
loop_
_entity_poly.entity_id
_entity_poly.type
_entity_poly.pdbx_seq_one_letter_code
_entity_poly.pdbx_strand_id
1 'polypeptide(L)'
;MTAHPDVTHPTLGTLSRSSFTLTDGDVHFMDSYGGEIEVAGATIELLVESSDPKVVKALAERLAAALAQLPALVRRSTDAIVTEFGDEDPTESDREEAARGLALQTLAASPGGGLVLHFDDTTGEHFPEGYWPAVYLGPENEVLDVAVEA
;
A
#
# COMPACT_ATOMS: atom_id res chain seq x y z
N MET A 1 0.29 -27.66 14.75
CA MET A 1 0.91 -26.54 14.02
C MET A 1 0.15 -26.38 12.72
N THR A 2 -0.55 -25.27 12.55
CA THR A 2 -1.17 -24.93 11.26
C THR A 2 -0.04 -24.50 10.32
N ALA A 3 0.09 -25.13 9.16
CA ALA A 3 1.06 -24.71 8.17
C ALA A 3 0.54 -23.46 7.47
N HIS A 4 1.37 -22.43 7.36
CA HIS A 4 1.09 -21.21 6.59
C HIS A 4 1.96 -21.25 5.33
N PRO A 5 1.48 -21.87 4.22
CA PRO A 5 2.31 -22.01 3.03
C PRO A 5 2.55 -20.64 2.39
N ASP A 6 3.77 -20.40 1.94
CA ASP A 6 4.13 -19.22 1.16
C ASP A 6 3.38 -19.20 -0.18
N VAL A 7 3.14 -18.00 -0.69
CA VAL A 7 2.56 -17.78 -2.01
C VAL A 7 3.60 -17.13 -2.90
N THR A 8 3.98 -17.81 -3.98
CA THR A 8 4.94 -17.29 -4.95
C THR A 8 4.24 -16.70 -6.17
N HIS A 9 4.75 -15.57 -6.65
CA HIS A 9 4.29 -14.89 -7.85
C HIS A 9 5.49 -14.44 -8.68
N PRO A 10 5.48 -14.61 -10.02
CA PRO A 10 6.64 -14.30 -10.87
C PRO A 10 7.11 -12.85 -10.80
N THR A 11 6.20 -11.90 -10.56
CA THR A 11 6.51 -10.47 -10.44
C THR A 11 6.79 -10.03 -9.00
N LEU A 12 6.12 -10.62 -8.01
CA LEU A 12 6.17 -10.14 -6.62
C LEU A 12 7.22 -10.88 -5.78
N GLY A 13 7.75 -12.00 -6.29
CA GLY A 13 8.56 -12.90 -5.50
C GLY A 13 7.69 -13.74 -4.56
N THR A 14 8.16 -13.92 -3.33
CA THR A 14 7.49 -14.74 -2.31
C THR A 14 6.76 -13.85 -1.33
N LEU A 15 5.46 -14.08 -1.18
CA LEU A 15 4.66 -13.55 -0.08
C LEU A 15 4.58 -14.59 1.03
N SER A 16 4.95 -14.19 2.23
CA SER A 16 4.99 -15.05 3.41
C SER A 16 3.95 -14.58 4.42
N ARG A 17 3.52 -15.48 5.31
CA ARG A 17 2.57 -15.11 6.37
C ARG A 17 3.20 -14.05 7.27
N SER A 18 2.54 -12.90 7.41
CA SER A 18 3.01 -11.84 8.29
C SER A 18 3.02 -12.32 9.74
N SER A 19 4.08 -11.97 10.46
CA SER A 19 4.26 -12.39 11.85
C SER A 19 5.11 -11.41 12.63
N PHE A 20 4.94 -11.38 13.94
CA PHE A 20 5.83 -10.67 14.86
C PHE A 20 6.25 -11.58 16.01
N THR A 21 7.43 -11.31 16.57
CA THR A 21 7.97 -12.05 17.70
C THR A 21 7.80 -11.23 18.97
N LEU A 22 7.15 -11.83 19.98
CA LEU A 22 7.00 -11.25 21.30
C LEU A 22 8.33 -11.26 22.07
N THR A 23 8.39 -10.51 23.17
CA THR A 23 9.60 -10.37 23.99
C THR A 23 10.03 -11.67 24.68
N ASP A 24 9.14 -12.65 24.80
CA ASP A 24 9.40 -14.00 25.31
C ASP A 24 9.86 -15.00 24.21
N GLY A 25 9.88 -14.55 22.95
CA GLY A 25 10.27 -15.34 21.78
C GLY A 25 9.10 -16.03 21.06
N ASP A 26 7.86 -15.87 21.54
CA ASP A 26 6.70 -16.45 20.87
C ASP A 26 6.37 -15.71 19.56
N VAL A 27 6.11 -16.48 18.50
CA VAL A 27 5.77 -15.93 17.17
C VAL A 27 4.26 -15.92 17.00
N HIS A 28 3.70 -14.74 16.77
CA HIS A 28 2.31 -14.54 16.43
C HIS A 28 2.16 -14.28 14.93
N PHE A 29 1.34 -15.11 14.27
CA PHE A 29 0.97 -14.92 12.87
C PHE A 29 -0.27 -14.04 12.76
N MET A 30 -0.23 -13.10 11.82
CA MET A 30 -1.33 -12.18 11.52
C MET A 30 -2.26 -12.80 10.47
N ASP A 31 -3.43 -12.22 10.21
CA ASP A 31 -4.33 -12.63 9.11
C ASP A 31 -3.98 -11.95 7.77
N SER A 32 -2.68 -11.88 7.48
CA SER A 32 -2.15 -11.26 6.28
C SER A 32 -0.89 -11.96 5.78
N TYR A 33 -0.56 -11.70 4.52
CA TYR A 33 0.70 -12.05 3.90
C TYR A 33 1.45 -10.79 3.52
N GLY A 34 2.76 -10.81 3.69
CA GLY A 34 3.66 -9.69 3.42
C GLY A 34 4.79 -10.09 2.47
N GLY A 35 5.33 -9.09 1.79
CA GLY A 35 6.56 -9.18 0.99
C GLY A 35 7.07 -7.79 0.65
N GLU A 36 8.19 -7.72 -0.06
CA GLU A 36 8.79 -6.44 -0.45
C GLU A 36 9.19 -6.50 -1.92
N ILE A 37 9.12 -5.37 -2.61
CA ILE A 37 9.58 -5.24 -3.98
C ILE A 37 10.32 -3.92 -4.20
N GLU A 38 11.41 -3.99 -4.97
CA GLU A 38 12.15 -2.81 -5.41
C GLU A 38 11.54 -2.24 -6.70
N VAL A 39 11.11 -0.98 -6.65
CA VAL A 39 10.63 -0.24 -7.83
C VAL A 39 11.37 1.09 -7.92
N ALA A 40 12.07 1.31 -9.04
CA ALA A 40 12.81 2.55 -9.31
C ALA A 40 13.79 2.98 -8.19
N GLY A 41 14.31 2.02 -7.41
CA GLY A 41 15.25 2.28 -6.31
C GLY A 41 14.58 2.57 -4.96
N ALA A 42 13.26 2.41 -4.86
CA ALA A 42 12.53 2.43 -3.60
C ALA A 42 11.99 1.04 -3.27
N THR A 43 12.12 0.64 -2.01
CA THR A 43 11.48 -0.56 -1.46
C THR A 43 10.03 -0.24 -1.15
N ILE A 44 9.11 -1.03 -1.71
CA ILE A 44 7.67 -0.95 -1.43
C ILE A 44 7.28 -2.23 -0.69
N GLU A 45 6.64 -2.06 0.47
CA GLU A 45 6.01 -3.17 1.19
C GLU A 45 4.73 -3.59 0.46
N LEU A 46 4.56 -4.90 0.28
CA LEU A 46 3.38 -5.53 -0.27
C LEU A 46 2.61 -6.19 0.86
N LEU A 47 1.32 -5.86 0.99
CA LEU A 47 0.44 -6.45 1.99
C LEU A 47 -0.78 -7.09 1.33
N VAL A 48 -1.13 -8.29 1.75
CA VAL A 48 -2.35 -8.98 1.32
C VAL A 48 -3.18 -9.36 2.54
N GLU A 49 -4.36 -8.77 2.66
CA GLU A 49 -5.24 -8.93 3.83
C GLU A 49 -6.08 -10.20 3.73
N SER A 50 -5.44 -11.35 3.80
CA SER A 50 -6.13 -12.62 3.86
C SER A 50 -5.26 -13.68 4.51
N SER A 51 -5.92 -14.60 5.21
CA SER A 51 -5.31 -15.80 5.75
C SER A 51 -5.45 -17.03 4.86
N ASP A 52 -6.30 -16.99 3.82
CA ASP A 52 -6.51 -18.09 2.85
C ASP A 52 -5.53 -17.97 1.68
N PRO A 53 -4.61 -18.94 1.48
CA PRO A 53 -3.63 -18.93 0.39
C PRO A 53 -4.25 -18.83 -1.01
N LYS A 54 -5.47 -19.32 -1.22
CA LYS A 54 -6.15 -19.21 -2.52
C LYS A 54 -6.57 -17.77 -2.80
N VAL A 55 -7.08 -17.08 -1.78
CA VAL A 55 -7.42 -15.65 -1.86
C VAL A 55 -6.14 -14.84 -2.02
N VAL A 56 -5.09 -15.16 -1.27
CA VAL A 56 -3.79 -14.49 -1.38
C VAL A 56 -3.24 -14.60 -2.79
N LYS A 57 -3.33 -15.77 -3.41
CA LYS A 57 -2.90 -15.96 -4.81
C LYS A 57 -3.68 -15.06 -5.78
N ALA A 58 -4.99 -14.92 -5.62
CA ALA A 58 -5.79 -14.04 -6.48
C ALA A 58 -5.44 -12.56 -6.25
N LEU A 59 -5.21 -12.15 -5.00
CA LEU A 59 -4.81 -10.79 -4.66
C LEU A 59 -3.36 -10.47 -5.07
N ALA A 60 -2.47 -11.47 -5.14
CA ALA A 60 -1.13 -11.31 -5.70
C ALA A 60 -1.18 -10.93 -7.19
N GLU A 61 -2.07 -11.55 -7.98
CA GLU A 61 -2.28 -11.14 -9.38
C GLU A 61 -2.80 -9.69 -9.47
N ARG A 62 -3.67 -9.28 -8.54
CA ARG A 62 -4.19 -7.90 -8.44
C ARG A 62 -3.09 -6.90 -8.11
N LEU A 63 -2.21 -7.22 -7.16
CA LEU A 63 -1.03 -6.41 -6.82
C LEU A 63 -0.07 -6.29 -8.00
N ALA A 64 0.19 -7.40 -8.71
CA ALA A 64 1.04 -7.38 -9.90
C ALA A 64 0.46 -6.49 -11.02
N ALA A 65 -0.85 -6.55 -11.24
CA ALA A 65 -1.54 -5.65 -12.17
C ALA A 65 -1.46 -4.18 -11.74
N ALA A 66 -1.54 -3.91 -10.42
CA ALA A 66 -1.37 -2.56 -9.87
C ALA A 66 0.05 -2.02 -10.09
N LEU A 67 1.07 -2.84 -9.83
CA LEU A 67 2.48 -2.48 -10.04
C LEU A 67 2.77 -2.12 -11.51
N ALA A 68 2.15 -2.81 -12.46
CA ALA A 68 2.27 -2.48 -13.88
C ALA A 68 1.71 -1.08 -14.24
N GLN A 69 0.86 -0.51 -13.39
CA GLN A 69 0.24 0.81 -13.56
C GLN A 69 0.68 1.80 -12.47
N LEU A 70 1.73 1.45 -11.70
CA LEU A 70 2.06 2.14 -10.45
C LEU A 70 2.24 3.66 -10.60
N PRO A 71 2.93 4.19 -11.62
CA PRO A 71 3.08 5.64 -11.75
C PRO A 71 1.74 6.38 -11.87
N ALA A 72 0.77 5.79 -12.56
CA ALA A 72 -0.56 6.37 -12.72
C ALA A 72 -1.38 6.28 -11.43
N LEU A 73 -1.24 5.18 -10.68
CA LEU A 73 -1.90 5.01 -9.38
C LEU A 73 -1.34 5.97 -8.34
N VAL A 74 -0.01 6.08 -8.26
CA VAL A 74 0.66 7.04 -7.36
C VAL A 74 0.21 8.46 -7.67
N ARG A 75 0.24 8.90 -8.94
CA ARG A 75 -0.23 10.24 -9.31
C ARG A 75 -1.69 10.47 -8.93
N ARG A 76 -2.57 9.50 -9.20
CA ARG A 76 -3.99 9.58 -8.81
C ARG A 76 -4.15 9.73 -7.31
N SER A 77 -3.40 8.96 -6.53
CA SER A 77 -3.46 8.98 -5.07
C SER A 77 -2.90 10.28 -4.49
N THR A 78 -1.75 10.78 -4.96
CA THR A 78 -1.20 12.06 -4.48
C THR A 78 -2.12 13.23 -4.83
N ASP A 79 -2.72 13.22 -6.02
CA ASP A 79 -3.71 14.23 -6.43
C ASP A 79 -4.96 14.18 -5.54
N ALA A 80 -5.40 12.97 -5.15
CA ALA A 80 -6.54 12.80 -4.24
C ALA A 80 -6.20 13.31 -2.83
N ILE A 81 -5.01 13.03 -2.31
CA ILE A 81 -4.55 13.48 -1.00
C ILE A 81 -4.56 15.02 -0.92
N VAL A 82 -3.94 15.69 -1.89
CA VAL A 82 -3.88 17.17 -1.87
C VAL A 82 -5.25 17.81 -2.14
N THR A 83 -6.15 17.12 -2.86
CA THR A 83 -7.53 17.59 -3.04
C THR A 83 -8.35 17.46 -1.76
N GLU A 84 -8.18 16.38 -1.00
CA GLU A 84 -8.95 16.14 0.23
C GLU A 84 -8.49 17.03 1.39
N PHE A 85 -7.16 17.20 1.55
CA PHE A 85 -6.59 17.89 2.71
C PHE A 85 -6.11 19.31 2.42
N GLY A 86 -6.25 19.79 1.18
CA GLY A 86 -5.96 21.18 0.82
C GLY A 86 -7.06 22.14 1.27
N ASP A 87 -6.68 23.38 1.58
CA ASP A 87 -7.64 24.45 1.92
C ASP A 87 -8.42 24.99 0.70
N GLU A 88 -7.83 24.86 -0.50
CA GLU A 88 -8.37 25.34 -1.78
C GLU A 88 -8.22 24.25 -2.86
N ASP A 89 -8.94 24.42 -3.98
CA ASP A 89 -8.79 23.54 -5.14
C ASP A 89 -7.31 23.53 -5.61
N PRO A 90 -6.63 22.38 -5.64
CA PRO A 90 -5.20 22.35 -5.90
C PRO A 90 -4.88 22.79 -7.32
N THR A 91 -3.87 23.65 -7.42
CA THR A 91 -3.25 24.03 -8.68
C THR A 91 -2.42 22.88 -9.24
N GLU A 92 -1.95 23.02 -10.48
CA GLU A 92 -1.02 22.02 -11.03
C GLU A 92 0.31 21.99 -10.27
N SER A 93 0.76 23.12 -9.74
CA SER A 93 1.99 23.18 -8.94
C SER A 93 1.82 22.39 -7.64
N ASP A 94 0.68 22.51 -6.98
CA ASP A 94 0.40 21.77 -5.73
C ASP A 94 0.38 20.27 -5.98
N ARG A 95 -0.21 19.83 -7.11
CA ARG A 95 -0.19 18.42 -7.52
C ARG A 95 1.22 17.91 -7.84
N GLU A 96 2.04 18.73 -8.51
CA GLU A 96 3.44 18.40 -8.79
C GLU A 96 4.30 18.35 -7.53
N GLU A 97 4.02 19.19 -6.53
CA GLU A 97 4.67 19.16 -5.23
C GLU A 97 4.29 17.92 -4.44
N ALA A 98 2.98 17.63 -4.31
CA ALA A 98 2.49 16.43 -3.65
C ALA A 98 3.06 15.14 -4.29
N ALA A 99 3.11 15.07 -5.62
CA ALA A 99 3.69 13.92 -6.33
C ALA A 99 5.20 13.73 -6.09
N ARG A 100 5.91 14.77 -5.64
CA ARG A 100 7.33 14.71 -5.27
C ARG A 100 7.55 14.46 -3.78
N GLY A 101 6.68 15.00 -2.93
CA GLY A 101 6.78 14.93 -1.47
C GLY A 101 6.21 13.66 -0.87
N LEU A 102 5.18 13.07 -1.49
CA LEU A 102 4.51 11.87 -0.98
C LEU A 102 5.11 10.61 -1.60
N ALA A 103 5.85 9.85 -0.80
CA ALA A 103 6.52 8.62 -1.22
C ALA A 103 5.70 7.39 -0.81
N LEU A 104 5.29 6.57 -1.78
CA LEU A 104 4.59 5.32 -1.51
C LEU A 104 5.46 4.36 -0.69
N GLN A 105 4.95 3.93 0.46
CA GLN A 105 5.61 2.97 1.34
C GLN A 105 5.02 1.58 1.20
N THR A 106 3.68 1.49 1.24
CA THR A 106 2.98 0.20 1.28
C THR A 106 1.87 0.17 0.23
N LEU A 107 1.83 -0.91 -0.54
CA LEU A 107 0.74 -1.25 -1.44
C LEU A 107 0.01 -2.49 -0.90
N ALA A 108 -1.18 -2.28 -0.38
CA ALA A 108 -2.02 -3.34 0.19
C ALA A 108 -3.13 -3.75 -0.78
N ALA A 109 -3.52 -5.03 -0.74
CA ALA A 109 -4.69 -5.55 -1.42
C ALA A 109 -5.64 -6.27 -0.45
N SER A 110 -6.91 -5.88 -0.50
CA SER A 110 -7.96 -6.37 0.39
C SER A 110 -8.93 -7.32 -0.35
N PRO A 111 -9.59 -8.25 0.36
CA PRO A 111 -10.66 -9.06 -0.22
C PRO A 111 -11.72 -8.19 -0.90
N GLY A 112 -12.13 -8.57 -2.10
CA GLY A 112 -12.98 -7.74 -2.96
C GLY A 112 -12.20 -6.97 -4.04
N GLY A 113 -10.86 -6.99 -3.99
CA GLY A 113 -9.99 -6.48 -5.06
C GLY A 113 -9.65 -4.99 -4.96
N GLY A 114 -10.04 -4.35 -3.85
CA GLY A 114 -9.60 -3.01 -3.49
C GLY A 114 -8.11 -2.96 -3.17
N LEU A 115 -7.53 -1.78 -3.31
CA LEU A 115 -6.16 -1.48 -2.92
C LEU A 115 -6.13 -0.39 -1.87
N VAL A 116 -5.08 -0.38 -1.05
CA VAL A 116 -4.73 0.76 -0.22
C VAL A 116 -3.28 1.15 -0.52
N LEU A 117 -3.05 2.44 -0.75
CA LEU A 117 -1.73 3.01 -0.94
C LEU A 117 -1.41 3.89 0.26
N HIS A 118 -0.40 3.51 1.06
CA HIS A 118 0.08 4.29 2.19
C HIS A 118 1.32 5.09 1.77
N PHE A 119 1.31 6.39 2.04
CA PHE A 119 2.40 7.28 1.67
C PHE A 119 3.07 7.85 2.90
N ASP A 120 4.37 8.09 2.80
CA ASP A 120 5.11 8.91 3.75
C ASP A 120 5.26 10.33 3.19
N ASP A 121 5.19 11.32 4.08
CA ASP A 121 5.47 12.70 3.75
C ASP A 121 6.96 12.99 3.95
N THR A 122 7.71 12.92 2.86
CA THR A 122 9.16 13.08 2.89
C THR A 122 9.62 14.52 3.09
N THR A 123 8.74 15.50 2.93
CA THR A 123 9.05 16.92 3.18
C THR A 123 8.68 17.32 4.61
N GLY A 124 7.72 16.61 5.21
CA GLY A 124 7.13 16.95 6.51
C GLY A 124 6.30 18.23 6.47
N GLU A 125 5.92 18.69 5.28
CA GLU A 125 5.18 19.94 5.05
C GLU A 125 3.67 19.69 4.92
N HIS A 126 3.26 18.46 4.65
CA HIS A 126 1.88 18.08 4.39
C HIS A 126 1.19 17.46 5.61
N PHE A 127 1.89 16.62 6.39
CA PHE A 127 1.30 15.91 7.53
C PHE A 127 2.13 16.05 8.81
N PRO A 128 1.50 16.11 10.00
CA PRO A 128 2.21 16.07 11.27
C PRO A 128 3.02 14.77 11.44
N GLU A 129 4.13 14.84 12.17
CA GLU A 129 4.96 13.65 12.46
C GLU A 129 4.12 12.53 13.08
N GLY A 130 4.32 11.32 12.57
CA GLY A 130 3.59 10.12 12.99
C GLY A 130 2.21 9.95 12.35
N TYR A 131 1.82 10.85 11.44
CA TYR A 131 0.61 10.70 10.65
C TYR A 131 0.97 10.44 9.19
N TRP A 132 0.33 9.45 8.56
CA TRP A 132 0.55 9.12 7.15
C TRP A 132 -0.77 9.05 6.37
N PRO A 133 -0.83 9.63 5.16
CA PRO A 133 -2.02 9.53 4.34
C PRO A 133 -2.14 8.16 3.66
N ALA A 134 -3.36 7.68 3.57
CA ALA A 134 -3.75 6.44 2.90
C ALA A 134 -4.84 6.72 1.86
N VAL A 135 -4.71 6.12 0.68
CA VAL A 135 -5.72 6.21 -0.37
C VAL A 135 -6.32 4.85 -0.65
N TYR A 136 -7.63 4.75 -0.48
CA TYR A 136 -8.41 3.54 -0.71
C TYR A 136 -8.94 3.55 -2.14
N LEU A 137 -8.53 2.56 -2.92
CA LEU A 137 -8.96 2.37 -4.29
C LEU A 137 -9.89 1.17 -4.43
N GLY A 138 -10.90 1.31 -5.28
CA GLY A 138 -11.78 0.22 -5.65
C GLY A 138 -11.16 -0.78 -6.62
N PRO A 139 -11.92 -1.81 -7.02
CA PRO A 139 -11.45 -2.83 -7.95
C PRO A 139 -11.13 -2.28 -9.36
N GLU A 140 -11.68 -1.13 -9.73
CA GLU A 140 -11.40 -0.43 -11.00
C GLU A 140 -10.36 0.70 -10.82
N ASN A 141 -9.70 0.75 -9.66
CA ASN A 141 -8.75 1.77 -9.22
C ASN A 141 -9.34 3.17 -8.99
N GLU A 142 -10.67 3.33 -9.00
CA GLU A 142 -11.34 4.56 -8.61
C GLU A 142 -11.02 4.91 -7.14
N VAL A 143 -10.85 6.20 -6.84
CA VAL A 143 -10.66 6.65 -5.45
C VAL A 143 -11.99 6.52 -4.72
N LEU A 144 -12.00 5.72 -3.66
CA LEU A 144 -13.16 5.51 -2.81
C LEU A 144 -13.09 6.37 -1.54
N ASP A 145 -11.90 6.49 -0.96
CA ASP A 145 -11.67 7.24 0.27
C ASP A 145 -10.21 7.70 0.37
N VAL A 146 -10.00 8.74 1.17
CA VAL A 146 -8.68 9.28 1.51
C VAL A 146 -8.67 9.52 3.02
N ALA A 147 -7.72 8.91 3.72
CA ALA A 147 -7.64 8.97 5.17
C ALA A 147 -6.25 9.38 5.65
N VAL A 148 -6.15 9.77 6.92
CA VAL A 148 -4.88 9.91 7.64
C VAL A 148 -4.89 8.91 8.80
N GLU A 149 -3.80 8.18 8.93
CA GLU A 149 -3.59 7.15 9.94
C GLU A 149 -2.43 7.55 10.88
N ALA A 150 -2.36 6.94 12.07
CA ALA A 150 -1.37 7.22 13.12
C ALA A 150 -1.07 5.98 13.98
#